data_AF-R5D554-F1
#
_entry.id   AF-R5D554-F1
#
_cell.length_a   1.000
_cell.length_b   1.000
_cell.length_c   1.000
_cell.angle_alpha   90.00
_cell.angle_beta   90.00
_cell.angle_gamma   90.00
#
_symmetry.space_group_name_H-M   'P 1'
#
loop_
_entity.id
_entity.type
_entity.pdbx_description
1 polymer ?
#
loop_
_entity_poly.entity_id
_entity_poly.type
_entity_poly.pdbx_seq_one_letter_code
_entity_poly.pdbx_strand_id
1 'polypeptide(L)'
;MGWEGRQLKSAGKKGTNLSFTYDSEGIRTSKTVGSTTTKYLLNGTQILAQTTNGKTLCFFYDQQVTHRMFVKGGQINGIPIMP
;
A
#
# COMPACT_ATOMS: atom_id res chain seq x y z
N MET A 1 -7.00 -8.12 19.13
CA MET A 1 -6.22 -7.06 18.46
C MET A 1 -4.90 -6.98 19.19
N GLY A 2 -3.76 -7.04 18.49
CA GLY A 2 -2.43 -7.04 19.09
C GLY A 2 -1.63 -5.82 18.66
N TRP A 3 -1.01 -5.13 19.61
CA TRP A 3 -0.20 -3.94 19.40
C TRP A 3 1.22 -4.15 19.91
N GLU A 4 2.18 -3.48 19.27
CA GLU A 4 3.57 -3.37 19.71
C GLU A 4 3.92 -1.88 19.77
N GLY A 5 3.88 -1.30 20.96
CA GLY A 5 3.87 0.15 21.13
C GLY A 5 2.71 0.80 20.35
N ARG A 6 3.04 1.68 19.40
CA ARG A 6 2.06 2.35 18.52
C ARG A 6 1.79 1.59 17.21
N GLN A 7 2.31 0.38 17.04
CA GLN A 7 2.17 -0.41 15.83
C GLN A 7 1.09 -1.48 16.00
N LEU A 8 0.10 -1.48 15.11
CA LEU A 8 -0.92 -2.52 15.07
C LEU A 8 -0.32 -3.76 14.40
N LYS A 9 -0.10 -4.83 15.16
CA LYS A 9 0.43 -6.09 14.60
C LYS A 9 -0.67 -6.93 13.98
N SER A 10 -1.83 -7.00 14.64
CA SER A 10 -2.96 -7.76 14.14
C SER A 10 -4.32 -7.27 14.64
N ALA A 11 -5.34 -7.40 13.79
CA ALA A 11 -6.74 -7.23 14.14
C ALA A 11 -7.55 -8.33 13.47
N GLY A 12 -8.71 -8.67 14.01
CA GLY A 12 -9.56 -9.69 13.42
C GLY A 12 -11.03 -9.34 13.63
N LYS A 13 -11.86 -9.59 12.62
CA LYS A 13 -13.32 -9.48 12.74
C LYS A 13 -13.98 -10.52 11.83
N LYS A 14 -14.92 -11.29 12.38
CA LYS A 14 -15.76 -12.25 11.64
C LYS A 14 -14.98 -13.16 10.68
N GLY A 15 -13.90 -13.78 11.14
CA GLY A 15 -13.10 -14.74 10.35
C GLY A 15 -12.06 -14.11 9.42
N THR A 16 -12.05 -12.79 9.25
CA THR A 16 -11.00 -12.09 8.53
C THR A 16 -9.93 -11.61 9.50
N ASN A 17 -8.71 -12.09 9.31
CA ASN A 17 -7.53 -11.62 10.03
C ASN A 17 -6.83 -10.53 9.23
N LEU A 18 -6.36 -9.52 9.93
CA LEU A 18 -5.58 -8.41 9.44
C LEU A 18 -4.24 -8.45 10.16
N SER A 19 -3.13 -8.43 9.43
CA SER A 19 -1.79 -8.34 10.01
C SER A 19 -0.92 -7.35 9.24
N PHE A 20 0.12 -6.87 9.91
CA PHE A 20 1.02 -5.86 9.38
C PHE A 20 2.47 -6.14 9.78
N THR A 21 3.40 -5.78 8.91
CA THR A 21 4.84 -5.75 9.21
C THR A 21 5.36 -4.32 9.14
N TYR A 22 6.40 -4.04 9.89
CA TYR A 22 7.01 -2.73 10.03
C TYR A 22 8.54 -2.87 9.95
N ASP A 23 9.21 -1.82 9.49
CA ASP A 23 10.68 -1.72 9.58
C ASP A 23 11.12 -1.19 10.96
N SER A 24 12.43 -0.97 11.12
CA SER A 24 13.05 -0.47 12.35
C SER A 24 12.63 0.96 12.73
N GLU A 25 12.18 1.76 11.75
CA GLU A 25 11.69 3.13 11.96
C GLU A 25 10.18 3.14 12.26
N GLY A 26 9.53 1.98 12.14
CA GLY A 26 8.10 1.79 12.36
C GLY A 26 7.24 2.18 11.18
N ILE A 27 7.81 2.25 9.97
CA ILE A 27 7.07 2.41 8.73
C ILE A 27 6.57 1.03 8.28
N ARG A 28 5.32 0.99 7.82
CA ARG A 28 4.66 -0.27 7.44
C ARG A 28 5.24 -0.81 6.13
N THR A 29 5.75 -2.04 6.15
CA THR A 29 6.35 -2.72 4.99
C THR A 29 5.40 -3.70 4.30
N SER A 30 4.38 -4.21 5.00
CA SER A 30 3.31 -5.00 4.38
C SER A 30 1.99 -4.95 5.16
N LYS A 31 0.91 -5.35 4.49
CA LYS A 31 -0.38 -5.70 5.12
C LYS A 31 -0.90 -7.01 4.56
N THR A 32 -1.54 -7.81 5.40
CA THR A 32 -2.26 -9.01 4.98
C THR A 32 -3.68 -8.94 5.49
N VAL A 33 -4.66 -9.13 4.59
CA VAL A 33 -6.09 -9.18 4.90
C VAL A 33 -6.61 -10.55 4.43
N GLY A 34 -6.96 -11.43 5.36
CA GLY A 34 -7.23 -12.83 5.06
C GLY A 34 -6.01 -13.50 4.43
N SER A 35 -6.14 -13.95 3.19
CA SER A 35 -5.05 -14.53 2.39
C SER A 35 -4.34 -13.52 1.49
N THR A 36 -4.86 -12.30 1.35
CA THR A 36 -4.32 -11.31 0.42
C THR A 36 -3.23 -10.48 1.09
N THR A 37 -2.02 -10.52 0.55
CA THR A 37 -0.89 -9.71 1.05
C THR A 37 -0.53 -8.61 0.07
N THR A 38 -0.41 -7.39 0.59
CA THR A 38 0.13 -6.22 -0.10
C THR A 38 1.50 -5.88 0.48
N LYS A 39 2.52 -5.79 -0.36
CA LYS A 39 3.87 -5.35 0.02
C LYS A 39 4.11 -3.91 -0.43
N TYR A 40 4.90 -3.15 0.33
CA TYR A 40 5.23 -1.76 0.05
C TYR A 40 6.71 -1.60 -0.30
N LEU A 41 7.00 -0.84 -1.36
CA LEU A 41 8.34 -0.34 -1.67
C LEU A 41 8.47 1.06 -1.08
N LEU A 42 9.50 1.30 -0.27
CA LEU A 42 9.67 2.53 0.49
C LEU A 42 10.87 3.35 0.02
N ASN A 43 10.79 4.67 0.17
CA ASN A 43 11.90 5.62 0.11
C ASN A 43 11.80 6.55 1.32
N GLY A 44 12.53 6.23 2.39
CA GLY A 44 12.27 6.79 3.72
C GLY A 44 10.83 6.51 4.14
N THR A 45 10.09 7.56 4.53
CA THR A 45 8.69 7.44 4.94
C THR A 45 7.69 7.39 3.78
N GLN A 46 8.16 7.53 2.53
CA GLN A 46 7.29 7.54 1.34
C GLN A 46 7.11 6.13 0.77
N ILE A 47 5.90 5.80 0.33
CA ILE A 47 5.61 4.55 -0.37
C ILE A 47 5.72 4.81 -1.87
N LEU A 48 6.77 4.30 -2.52
CA LEU A 48 6.95 4.43 -3.96
C LEU A 48 6.07 3.48 -4.76
N ALA A 49 5.77 2.30 -4.21
CA ALA A 49 4.89 1.33 -4.87
C ALA A 49 4.22 0.39 -3.87
N GLN A 50 3.10 -0.20 -4.29
CA GLN A 50 2.51 -1.34 -3.61
C GLN A 50 2.27 -2.49 -4.59
N THR A 51 2.52 -3.71 -4.15
CA THR A 51 2.29 -4.93 -4.93
C THR A 51 1.30 -5.83 -4.22
N THR A 52 0.21 -6.21 -4.90
CA THR A 52 -0.81 -7.14 -4.40
C THR A 52 -1.14 -8.15 -5.50
N ASN A 53 -1.10 -9.45 -5.20
CA ASN A 53 -1.41 -10.52 -6.16
C ASN A 53 -0.69 -10.34 -7.52
N GLY A 54 0.60 -9.99 -7.49
CA GLY A 54 1.42 -9.76 -8.67
C GLY A 54 1.15 -8.45 -9.43
N LYS A 55 0.15 -7.66 -9.03
CA LYS A 55 -0.13 -6.34 -9.61
C LYS A 55 0.56 -5.25 -8.79
N THR A 56 1.34 -4.42 -9.45
CA THR A 56 2.05 -3.30 -8.84
C THR A 56 1.42 -1.98 -9.23
N LEU A 57 1.16 -1.13 -8.24
CA LEU A 57 0.77 0.26 -8.39
C LEU A 57 1.92 1.14 -7.92
N CYS A 58 2.44 2.00 -8.80
CA CYS A 58 3.49 2.96 -8.48
C CYS A 58 2.90 4.33 -8.15
N PHE A 59 3.48 5.00 -7.15
CA PHE A 59 3.10 6.33 -6.71
C PHE A 59 4.20 7.32 -7.12
N PHE A 60 3.80 8.41 -7.79
CA PHE A 60 4.69 9.50 -8.15
C PHE A 60 4.30 10.73 -7.35
N TYR A 61 5.29 11.35 -6.72
CA TYR A 61 5.14 12.55 -5.91
C TYR A 61 5.75 13.72 -6.67
N ASP A 62 4.99 14.80 -6.85
CA ASP A 62 5.55 16.10 -7.21
C ASP A 62 5.77 16.95 -5.95
N GLN A 63 6.53 18.04 -6.09
CA GLN A 63 6.81 18.98 -4.99
C GLN A 63 5.53 19.66 -4.44
N GLN A 64 4.36 19.45 -5.07
CA GLN A 64 3.06 20.00 -4.69
C GLN A 64 2.20 19.01 -3.90
N VAL A 65 2.70 17.82 -3.56
CA VAL A 65 1.94 16.75 -2.85
C VAL A 65 0.61 16.44 -3.58
N THR A 66 0.62 16.47 -4.92
CA THR A 66 -0.57 16.04 -5.69
C THR A 66 -0.43 14.56 -6.04
N HIS A 67 -1.24 13.72 -5.42
CA HIS A 67 -1.27 12.28 -5.68
C HIS A 67 -1.78 11.99 -7.10
N ARG A 68 -0.87 11.81 -8.06
CA ARG A 68 -1.24 11.38 -9.41
C ARG A 68 -1.17 9.86 -9.52
N MET A 69 -2.34 9.22 -9.65
CA MET A 69 -2.47 7.80 -9.93
C MET A 69 -2.35 7.57 -11.44
N PHE A 70 -1.32 6.84 -11.88
CA PHE A 70 -1.24 6.35 -13.25
C PHE A 70 -1.56 4.85 -13.26
N VAL A 71 -2.71 4.51 -13.83
CA VAL A 71 -3.07 3.12 -14.11
C VAL A 71 -2.62 2.82 -15.54
N LYS A 72 -1.72 1.86 -15.74
CA LYS A 72 -1.34 1.42 -17.09
C LYS A 72 -2.59 0.91 -17.81
N GLY A 73 -3.04 1.60 -18.86
CA GLY A 73 -4.28 1.31 -19.57
C GLY A 73 -5.55 1.79 -18.87
N GLY A 74 -5.45 2.74 -17.93
CA GLY A 74 -6.62 3.37 -17.34
C GLY A 74 -7.40 4.21 -18.36
N GLN A 75 -8.71 4.32 -18.16
CA GLN A 75 -9.55 5.30 -18.86
C GLN A 75 -10.28 6.12 -17.81
N ILE A 76 -10.35 7.44 -18.00
CA ILE A 76 -11.27 8.32 -17.26
C ILE A 76 -12.31 8.85 -18.23
N ASN A 77 -13.59 8.57 -17.99
CA ASN A 77 -14.69 8.97 -18.89
C ASN A 77 -14.44 8.59 -20.38
N GLY A 78 -13.82 7.42 -20.63
CA GLY A 78 -13.49 6.95 -21.97
C GLY A 78 -12.22 7.56 -22.59
N ILE A 79 -11.55 8.50 -21.92
CA ILE A 79 -10.30 9.09 -22.38
C ILE A 79 -9.14 8.20 -21.91
N PRO A 80 -8.33 7.65 -22.84
CA PRO A 80 -7.16 6.86 -22.47
C PRO A 80 -6.10 7.75 -21.82
N ILE A 81 -5.61 7.34 -20.65
CA ILE A 81 -4.40 7.95 -20.07
C ILE A 81 -3.16 7.37 -20.73
N MET A 82 -2.48 8.18 -21.54
CA MET A 82 -1.20 7.86 -22.16
C MET A 82 -0.04 8.27 -21.23
N PRO A 83 1.15 7.64 -21.34
CA PRO A 83 2.32 7.97 -20.53
C PRO A 83 2.75 9.43 -20.64
#